data_AF-A0A967WI27-F1
#
_entry.id   AF-A0A967WI27-F1
#
_cell.length_a   1.000
_cell.length_b   1.000
_cell.length_c   1.000
_cell.angle_alpha   90.00
_cell.angle_beta   90.00
_cell.angle_gamma   90.00
#
_symmetry.space_group_name_H-M   'P 1'
#
loop_
_entity.id
_entity.type
_entity.pdbx_description
1 polymer ?
#
loop_
_entity_poly.entity_id
_entity_poly.type
_entity_poly.pdbx_seq_one_letter_code
_entity_poly.pdbx_strand_id
1 'polypeptide(L)'
;MMEAGLVFDKHGGLIHWHLPPDRSAGALPDSRTLWDILWDNREILGGVAHTHPWSGAAGPSGTDLTTFAAVEKGLGQKLVWPVVTFTEVGYFEWVGPDRLDYAVLERRRFRIKRDLIEELRDLSR
;
A
#
# COMPACT_ATOMS: atom_id res chain seq x y z
N MET A 1 3.99 -6.99 17.17
CA MET A 1 3.22 -6.27 16.15
C MET A 1 4.17 -5.78 15.08
N MET A 2 3.85 -6.11 13.84
CA MET A 2 4.75 -5.99 12.71
C MET A 2 3.98 -5.43 11.51
N GLU A 3 4.65 -4.67 10.64
CA GLU A 3 3.98 -4.21 9.42
C GLU A 3 3.93 -5.32 8.37
N ALA A 4 2.80 -5.42 7.67
CA ALA A 4 2.57 -6.32 6.56
C ALA A 4 2.14 -5.52 5.33
N GLY A 5 2.56 -5.99 4.15
CA GLY A 5 2.19 -5.40 2.87
C GLY A 5 1.44 -6.39 1.97
N LEU A 6 0.63 -5.84 1.07
CA LEU A 6 -0.15 -6.56 0.07
C LEU A 6 -0.02 -5.83 -1.27
N VAL A 7 0.57 -6.49 -2.26
CA VAL A 7 0.54 -6.04 -3.66
C VAL A 7 -0.73 -6.57 -4.31
N PHE A 8 -1.47 -5.72 -5.00
CA PHE A 8 -2.75 -6.07 -5.61
C PHE A 8 -2.89 -5.55 -7.05
N ASP A 9 -3.75 -6.21 -7.83
CA ASP A 9 -4.05 -5.85 -9.21
C ASP A 9 -5.10 -4.71 -9.32
N LYS A 10 -5.31 -4.18 -10.51
CA LYS A 10 -6.31 -3.12 -10.79
C LYS A 10 -7.77 -3.47 -10.41
N HIS A 11 -8.06 -4.73 -10.09
CA HIS A 11 -9.36 -5.23 -9.64
C HIS A 11 -9.39 -5.53 -8.13
N GLY A 12 -8.31 -5.27 -7.40
CA GLY A 12 -8.18 -5.53 -5.96
C GLY A 12 -7.93 -7.00 -5.63
N GLY A 13 -7.46 -7.80 -6.59
CA GLY A 13 -6.99 -9.16 -6.40
C GLY A 13 -5.56 -9.22 -5.86
N LEU A 14 -5.26 -10.24 -5.05
CA LEU A 14 -3.92 -10.50 -4.50
C LEU A 14 -2.92 -10.82 -5.63
N ILE A 15 -1.81 -10.10 -5.66
CA ILE A 15 -0.61 -10.45 -6.44
C ILE A 15 0.45 -11.07 -5.51
N HIS A 16 0.75 -10.41 -4.39
CA HIS A 16 1.83 -10.84 -3.50
C HIS A 16 1.66 -10.32 -2.07
N TRP A 17 1.98 -11.15 -1.08
CA TRP A 17 2.14 -10.75 0.31
C TRP A 17 3.57 -10.29 0.57
N HIS A 18 3.75 -9.02 0.94
CA HIS A 18 5.07 -8.47 1.26
C HIS A 18 5.32 -8.50 2.77
N LEU A 19 6.13 -9.48 3.22
CA LEU A 19 6.38 -9.78 4.63
C LEU A 19 7.89 -9.82 4.95
N PRO A 20 8.63 -8.70 4.84
CA PRO A 20 10.09 -8.67 5.04
C PRO A 20 10.46 -9.09 6.48
N PRO A 21 11.59 -9.79 6.72
CA PRO A 21 11.89 -10.44 8.00
C PRO A 21 11.93 -9.50 9.22
N ASP A 22 12.29 -8.23 9.05
CA ASP A 22 12.39 -7.26 10.15
C ASP A 22 11.12 -6.40 10.35
N ARG A 23 10.14 -6.50 9.42
CA ARG A 23 8.81 -5.84 9.39
C ARG A 23 8.72 -4.48 10.10
N SER A 24 9.76 -3.65 9.95
CA SER A 24 9.84 -2.31 10.50
C SER A 24 9.25 -1.31 9.53
N ALA A 25 8.83 -0.14 10.03
CA ALA A 25 8.21 0.94 9.23
C ALA A 25 9.04 1.44 8.04
N GLY A 26 10.33 1.08 7.99
CA GLY A 26 11.23 1.38 6.86
C GLY A 26 11.51 0.20 5.92
N ALA A 27 11.00 -1.00 6.21
CA ALA A 27 11.29 -2.22 5.44
C ALA A 27 10.27 -2.53 4.33
N LEU A 28 9.06 -1.98 4.43
CA LEU A 28 8.04 -2.12 3.39
C LEU A 28 8.34 -1.37 2.07
N PRO A 29 9.07 -0.23 2.02
CA PRO A 29 9.18 0.53 0.78
C PRO A 29 10.42 0.24 -0.08
N ASP A 30 11.49 -0.37 0.47
CA ASP A 30 12.79 -0.46 -0.22
C ASP A 30 13.42 -1.85 -0.11
N SER A 31 12.68 -2.88 -0.54
CA SER A 31 13.25 -4.20 -0.76
C SER A 31 13.36 -4.50 -2.25
N ARG A 32 14.47 -5.12 -2.65
CA ARG A 32 14.66 -5.57 -4.03
C ARG A 32 13.52 -6.49 -4.48
N THR A 33 13.09 -7.39 -3.60
CA THR A 33 11.98 -8.31 -3.84
C THR A 33 10.68 -7.57 -4.16
N LEU A 34 10.33 -6.53 -3.40
CA LEU A 34 9.12 -5.76 -3.71
C LEU A 34 9.25 -5.09 -5.08
N TRP A 35 10.40 -4.48 -5.37
CA TRP A 35 10.63 -3.85 -6.67
C TRP A 35 10.49 -4.82 -7.84
N ASP A 36 11.06 -6.03 -7.74
CA ASP A 36 10.93 -7.05 -8.78
C ASP A 36 9.46 -7.44 -8.98
N ILE A 37 8.71 -7.67 -7.90
CA ILE A 37 7.27 -7.98 -7.97
C ILE A 37 6.48 -6.84 -8.62
N LEU A 38 6.71 -5.59 -8.23
CA LEU A 38 6.02 -4.44 -8.80
C LEU A 38 6.35 -4.27 -10.29
N TRP A 39 7.62 -4.46 -10.66
CA TRP A 39 8.09 -4.29 -12.04
C TRP A 39 7.56 -5.37 -12.98
N ASP A 40 7.57 -6.63 -12.53
CA ASP A 40 7.09 -7.78 -13.30
C ASP A 40 5.57 -7.72 -13.52
N ASN A 41 4.83 -7.11 -12.59
CA ASN A 41 3.38 -6.98 -12.65
C ASN A 41 2.89 -5.60 -13.10
N ARG A 42 3.79 -4.72 -13.56
CA ARG A 42 3.50 -3.29 -13.83
C ARG A 42 2.29 -3.03 -14.74
N GLU A 43 1.93 -3.96 -15.61
CA GLU A 43 0.80 -3.79 -16.55
C GLU A 43 -0.58 -4.04 -15.91
N ILE A 44 -0.62 -4.80 -14.81
CA ILE A 44 -1.85 -5.15 -14.09
C ILE A 44 -1.91 -4.55 -12.69
N LEU A 45 -0.82 -3.93 -12.24
CA LEU A 45 -0.65 -3.42 -10.89
C LEU A 45 -1.70 -2.36 -10.55
N GLY A 46 -2.42 -2.57 -9.44
CA GLY A 46 -3.34 -1.59 -8.87
C GLY A 46 -2.71 -0.77 -7.75
N GLY A 47 -1.79 -1.37 -7.00
CA GLY A 47 -1.05 -0.69 -5.94
C GLY A 47 -0.55 -1.60 -4.83
N VAL A 48 -0.21 -0.99 -3.71
CA VAL A 48 0.30 -1.68 -2.52
C VAL A 48 -0.45 -1.17 -1.30
N ALA A 49 -1.04 -2.10 -0.55
CA ALA A 49 -1.62 -1.84 0.76
C ALA A 49 -0.62 -2.20 1.84
N HIS A 50 -0.61 -1.46 2.94
CA HIS A 50 0.19 -1.80 4.10
C HIS A 50 -0.50 -1.52 5.42
N THR A 51 -0.06 -2.22 6.46
CA THR A 51 -0.60 -2.06 7.80
C THR A 51 0.19 -1.06 8.64
N HIS A 52 -0.53 -0.22 9.37
CA HIS A 52 -0.02 0.41 10.58
C HIS A 52 -0.58 -0.35 11.79
N PRO A 53 0.26 -0.91 12.68
CA PRO A 53 -0.18 -1.80 13.75
C PRO A 53 -0.76 -1.04 14.96
N TRP A 54 -1.77 -0.23 14.72
CA TRP A 54 -2.54 0.49 15.73
C TRP A 54 -4.02 0.51 15.39
N SER A 55 -4.84 1.00 16.32
CA SER A 55 -6.28 1.24 16.12
C SER A 55 -6.55 2.73 15.88
N GLY A 56 -7.56 3.04 15.07
CA GLY A 56 -7.99 4.41 14.76
C GLY A 56 -7.76 4.81 13.32
N ALA A 57 -7.61 6.12 13.11
CA ALA A 57 -7.53 6.75 11.79
C ALA A 57 -6.44 6.14 10.92
N ALA A 58 -6.82 5.74 9.71
CA ALA A 58 -5.89 5.27 8.69
C ALA A 58 -5.38 6.43 7.85
N GLY A 59 -4.06 6.63 7.85
CA GLY A 59 -3.42 7.68 7.07
C GLY A 59 -1.92 7.44 6.89
N PRO A 60 -1.35 7.91 5.77
CA PRO A 60 0.07 7.79 5.52
C PRO A 60 0.88 8.70 6.46
N SER A 61 2.03 8.20 6.88
CA SER A 61 3.12 8.98 7.47
C SER A 61 3.88 9.75 6.39
N GLY A 62 4.78 10.66 6.80
CA GLY A 62 5.68 11.34 5.85
C GLY A 62 6.58 10.37 5.07
N THR A 63 6.99 9.26 5.69
CA THR A 63 7.79 8.19 5.06
C THR A 63 6.99 7.43 4.00
N ASP A 64 5.69 7.22 4.26
CA ASP A 64 4.80 6.61 3.27
C ASP A 64 4.67 7.50 2.04
N LEU A 65 4.44 8.81 2.23
CA LEU A 65 4.28 9.74 1.11
C LEU A 65 5.53 9.80 0.21
N THR A 66 6.73 9.80 0.80
CA THR A 66 7.98 9.79 0.02
C THR A 66 8.19 8.46 -0.69
N THR A 67 7.79 7.35 -0.08
CA THR A 67 7.76 6.02 -0.70
C THR A 67 6.83 5.99 -1.91
N PHE A 68 5.58 6.42 -1.73
CA PHE A 68 4.57 6.39 -2.77
C PHE A 68 5.09 7.13 -4.00
N ALA A 69 5.61 8.35 -3.78
CA ALA A 69 6.19 9.15 -4.84
C ALA A 69 7.41 8.50 -5.51
N ALA A 70 8.28 7.82 -4.76
CA ALA A 70 9.44 7.13 -5.32
C ALA A 70 9.04 5.92 -6.16
N VAL A 71 8.12 5.10 -5.68
CA VAL A 71 7.61 3.92 -6.39
C VAL A 71 6.89 4.33 -7.67
N GLU A 72 5.97 5.29 -7.60
CA GLU A 72 5.26 5.80 -8.78
C GLU A 72 6.23 6.39 -9.81
N LYS A 73 7.25 7.13 -9.36
CA LYS A 73 8.28 7.66 -10.24
C LYS A 73 9.09 6.56 -10.92
N GLY A 74 9.45 5.50 -10.18
CA GLY A 74 10.20 4.37 -10.72
C GLY A 74 9.40 3.54 -11.72
N LEU A 75 8.11 3.34 -11.46
CA LEU A 75 7.21 2.58 -12.34
C LEU A 75 6.65 3.40 -13.51
N GLY A 76 6.71 4.73 -13.44
CA GLY A 76 6.14 5.62 -14.45
C GLY A 76 4.60 5.64 -14.48
N GLN A 77 3.94 5.24 -13.39
CA GLN A 77 2.49 5.19 -13.28
C GLN A 77 2.01 5.55 -11.87
N LYS A 78 0.74 5.94 -11.77
CA LYS A 78 0.06 6.24 -10.50
C LYS A 78 -0.59 4.99 -9.93
N LEU A 79 -0.55 4.86 -8.60
CA LEU A 79 -1.07 3.69 -7.89
C LEU A 79 -2.07 4.11 -6.82
N VAL A 80 -2.85 3.14 -6.34
CA VAL A 80 -3.64 3.30 -5.12
C VAL A 80 -2.84 2.80 -3.94
N TRP A 81 -2.87 3.55 -2.83
CA TRP A 81 -2.10 3.28 -1.63
C TRP A 81 -3.01 3.09 -0.42
N PRO A 82 -3.52 1.88 -0.15
CA PRO A 82 -4.34 1.63 1.03
C PRO A 82 -3.48 1.53 2.30
N VAL A 83 -3.76 2.39 3.27
CA VAL A 83 -3.23 2.26 4.63
C VAL A 83 -4.27 1.57 5.49
N VAL A 84 -3.88 0.48 6.13
CA VAL A 84 -4.75 -0.39 6.92
C VAL A 84 -4.37 -0.30 8.39
N THR A 85 -5.30 0.15 9.24
CA THR A 85 -5.15 0.02 10.69
C THR A 85 -5.97 -1.17 11.16
N PHE A 86 -5.91 -1.51 12.45
CA PHE A 86 -6.71 -2.61 12.99
C PHE A 86 -8.22 -2.37 12.91
N THR A 87 -8.65 -1.12 12.75
CA THR A 87 -10.07 -0.74 12.74
C THR A 87 -10.51 -0.08 11.44
N GLU A 88 -9.62 0.62 10.74
CA GLU A 88 -9.96 1.40 9.55
C GLU A 88 -9.10 1.02 8.34
N VAL A 89 -9.52 1.51 7.17
CA VAL A 89 -8.72 1.50 5.95
C VAL A 89 -8.94 2.83 5.23
N GLY A 90 -7.85 3.48 4.88
CA GLY A 90 -7.84 4.68 4.04
C GLY A 90 -7.20 4.34 2.71
N TYR A 91 -7.82 4.73 1.60
CA TYR A 91 -7.28 4.54 0.26
C TYR A 91 -6.74 5.88 -0.21
N PHE A 92 -5.50 5.96 -0.65
CA PHE A 92 -4.87 7.22 -1.04
C PHE A 92 -4.42 7.19 -2.50
N GLU A 93 -4.60 8.31 -3.21
CA GLU A 93 -4.10 8.51 -4.58
C GLU A 93 -3.46 9.89 -4.71
N TRP A 94 -2.53 10.03 -5.65
CA TRP A 94 -1.93 11.31 -5.96
C TRP A 94 -2.96 12.23 -6.66
N VAL A 95 -3.12 13.45 -6.16
CA VAL A 95 -4.03 14.48 -6.70
C VAL A 95 -3.32 15.72 -7.23
N GLY A 96 -2.02 15.86 -6.92
CA GLY A 96 -1.19 16.98 -7.37
C GLY A 96 -1.57 18.35 -6.77
N PRO A 97 -0.86 19.42 -7.16
CA PRO A 97 0.23 19.44 -8.14
C PRO A 97 1.60 18.97 -7.63
N ASP A 98 1.83 18.96 -6.31
CA ASP A 98 3.11 18.58 -5.72
C ASP A 98 3.28 17.06 -5.64
N ARG A 99 4.54 16.61 -5.63
CA ARG A 99 4.87 15.17 -5.66
C ARG A 99 4.34 14.37 -4.45
N LEU A 100 3.98 15.05 -3.36
CA LEU A 100 3.49 14.45 -2.11
C LEU A 100 2.00 14.74 -1.87
N ASP A 101 1.30 15.32 -2.85
CA ASP A 101 -0.13 15.62 -2.73
C ASP A 101 -0.95 14.34 -2.93
N TYR A 102 -1.11 13.58 -1.85
CA TYR A 102 -1.98 12.41 -1.79
C TYR A 102 -3.24 12.74 -0.98
N ALA A 103 -4.39 12.30 -1.49
CA ALA A 103 -5.67 12.49 -0.83
C ALA A 103 -6.46 11.19 -0.78
N VAL A 104 -7.47 11.16 0.09
CA VAL A 104 -8.35 10.00 0.22
C VAL A 104 -9.15 9.80 -1.07
N LEU A 105 -9.09 8.60 -1.62
CA LEU A 105 -9.93 8.16 -2.72
C LEU A 105 -11.39 8.07 -2.21
N GLU A 106 -12.26 8.91 -2.78
CA GLU A 106 -13.70 8.89 -2.53
C GLU A 106 -14.26 7.47 -2.69
N ARG A 107 -15.04 7.04 -1.68
CA ARG A 107 -15.34 5.63 -1.28
C ARG A 107 -15.97 4.70 -2.33
N ARG A 108 -16.16 5.12 -3.59
CA ARG A 108 -16.92 4.42 -4.64
C ARG A 108 -16.11 3.89 -5.83
N ARG A 109 -14.81 4.20 -5.97
CA ARG A 109 -14.04 3.85 -7.19
C ARG A 109 -13.29 2.52 -7.14
N PHE A 110 -12.76 2.13 -5.98
CA PHE A 110 -11.90 0.97 -5.86
C PHE A 110 -11.88 0.45 -4.42
N ARG A 111 -11.87 -0.88 -4.24
CA ARG A 111 -11.64 -1.53 -2.94
C ARG A 111 -10.96 -2.87 -3.15
N ILE A 112 -10.03 -3.20 -2.25
CA ILE A 112 -9.54 -4.56 -2.09
C ILE A 112 -10.66 -5.40 -1.48
N LYS A 113 -10.70 -6.69 -1.81
CA LYS A 113 -11.65 -7.63 -1.20
C LYS A 113 -11.48 -7.64 0.32
N ARG A 114 -12.60 -7.75 1.04
CA ARG A 114 -12.63 -7.59 2.50
C ARG A 114 -11.83 -8.67 3.23
N ASP A 115 -11.91 -9.92 2.76
CA ASP A 115 -11.14 -11.06 3.24
C ASP A 115 -9.63 -10.81 3.20
N LEU A 116 -9.12 -10.22 2.12
CA LEU A 116 -7.71 -9.86 2.01
C LEU A 116 -7.29 -8.77 3.00
N ILE A 117 -8.17 -7.81 3.30
CA ILE A 117 -7.90 -6.79 4.32
C ILE A 117 -7.90 -7.40 5.73
N GLU A 118 -8.77 -8.35 6.00
CA GLU A 118 -8.81 -9.09 7.27
C GLU A 118 -7.54 -9.94 7.44
N GLU A 119 -7.14 -10.69 6.41
CA GLU A 119 -5.91 -11.47 6.40
C GLU A 119 -4.66 -10.59 6.58
N LEU A 120 -4.61 -9.44 5.89
CA LEU A 120 -3.52 -8.47 6.03
C LEU A 120 -3.38 -7.97 7.47
N ARG A 121 -4.50 -7.73 8.17
CA ARG A 121 -4.49 -7.34 9.59
C ARG A 121 -3.99 -8.47 10.48
N ASP A 122 -4.42 -9.69 10.23
CA ASP A 122 -4.00 -10.85 11.00
C ASP A 122 -2.49 -11.11 10.86
N LEU A 123 -1.93 -10.87 9.67
CA LEU A 123 -0.48 -10.92 9.43
C LEU A 123 0.32 -9.84 10.17
N SER A 124 -0.34 -8.76 10.63
CA SER A 124 0.28 -7.63 11.33
C SER A 124 0.19 -7.69 12.86
N ARG A 125 -0.71 -8.50 13.40
CA ARG A 125 -0.89 -8.74 14.84
C ARG A 125 0.27 -9.54 15.41
#